data_AF-A0A973ZG94-F1
#
_entry.id   AF-A0A973ZG94-F1
#
_cell.length_a   1.000
_cell.length_b   1.000
_cell.length_c   1.000
_cell.angle_alpha   90.00
_cell.angle_beta   90.00
_cell.angle_gamma   90.00
#
_symmetry.space_group_name_H-M   'P 1'
#
loop_
_entity.id
_entity.type
_entity.pdbx_description
1 polymer ?
#
loop_
_entity_poly.entity_id
_entity_poly.type
_entity_poly.pdbx_seq_one_letter_code
_entity_poly.pdbx_strand_id
1 'polypeptide(L)' 'MMVRKSLIVADLRSRGLTERADWVDRAMPDDVDAHGNAGLFDMLGIDPKALTEPKAEGPEKPIVAGG' A
#
# COMPACT_ATOMS: atom_id res chain seq x y z
N MET A 1 -0.35 13.66 3.56
CA MET A 1 0.09 12.42 4.24
C MET A 1 1.29 11.91 3.48
N MET A 2 2.42 11.71 4.15
CA MET A 2 3.63 11.21 3.50
C MET A 2 3.73 9.70 3.66
N VAL A 3 3.99 9.00 2.57
CA VAL A 3 4.19 7.55 2.54
C VAL A 3 5.60 7.28 2.05
N ARG A 4 6.32 6.40 2.76
CA ARG A 4 7.64 5.99 2.33
C ARG A 4 7.54 5.14 1.07
N LYS A 5 8.32 5.51 0.04
CA LYS A 5 8.45 4.75 -1.20
C LYS A 5 8.73 3.28 -0.98
N SER A 6 9.61 2.97 -0.02
CA SER A 6 9.95 1.58 0.32
C SER A 6 8.75 0.72 0.73
N LEU A 7 7.71 1.31 1.34
CA LEU A 7 6.47 0.60 1.67
C LEU A 7 5.63 0.32 0.42
N ILE A 8 5.56 1.29 -0.49
CA ILE A 8 4.87 1.16 -1.79
C ILE A 8 5.54 0.05 -2.62
N VAL A 9 6.87 0.07 -2.70
CA VAL A 9 7.68 -0.94 -3.42
C VAL A 9 7.50 -2.33 -2.79
N ALA A 10 7.50 -2.43 -1.46
CA ALA A 10 7.31 -3.70 -0.76
C ALA A 10 5.92 -4.29 -1.01
N ASP A 11 4.86 -3.47 -0.95
CA ASP A 11 3.49 -3.90 -1.24
C ASP A 11 3.33 -4.35 -2.71
N LEU A 12 3.86 -3.59 -3.66
CA LEU A 12 3.85 -3.97 -5.08
C LEU A 12 4.59 -5.30 -5.32
N ARG A 13 5.75 -5.51 -4.70
CA ARG A 13 6.48 -6.79 -4.79
C ARG A 13 5.71 -7.93 -4.15
N SER A 14 5.06 -7.70 -3.01
CA SER A 14 4.23 -8.71 -2.34
C SER A 14 3.05 -9.17 -3.21
N ARG A 15 2.58 -8.31 -4.11
CA ARG A 15 1.51 -8.60 -5.08
C ARG A 15 2.03 -9.21 -6.39
N GLY A 16 3.34 -9.42 -6.52
CA GLY A 16 3.99 -9.89 -7.75
C GLY A 16 4.12 -8.82 -8.84
N LEU A 17 3.85 -7.54 -8.54
CA LEU A 17 3.95 -6.42 -9.47
C LEU A 17 5.38 -5.86 -9.52
N THR A 18 6.37 -6.72 -9.76
CA THR A 18 7.80 -6.38 -9.68
C THR A 18 8.19 -5.26 -10.64
N GLU A 19 7.70 -5.27 -11.89
CA GLU A 19 7.99 -4.20 -12.87
C GLU A 19 7.48 -2.82 -12.41
N ARG A 20 6.28 -2.78 -11.81
CA ARG A 20 5.73 -1.54 -11.23
C ARG A 20 6.53 -1.11 -10.01
N ALA A 21 6.95 -2.04 -9.17
CA ALA A 21 7.78 -1.75 -8.00
C ALA A 21 9.12 -1.14 -8.41
N ASP A 22 9.75 -1.68 -9.45
CA ASP A 22 11.00 -1.16 -10.03
C ASP A 22 10.84 0.23 -10.66
N TRP A 23 9.71 0.48 -11.31
CA TRP A 23 9.39 1.81 -11.81
C TRP A 23 9.20 2.80 -10.67
N VAL A 24 8.43 2.46 -9.63
CA VAL A 24 8.22 3.32 -8.44
C VAL A 24 9.55 3.64 -7.77
N ASP A 25 10.41 2.63 -7.58
CA ASP A 25 11.71 2.79 -6.94
C ASP A 25 12.60 3.83 -7.65
N ARG A 26 12.55 3.86 -8.99
CA ARG A 26 13.35 4.77 -9.83
C ARG A 26 12.68 6.12 -10.09
N ALA A 27 11.35 6.15 -10.21
CA ALA A 27 10.60 7.32 -10.62
C ALA A 27 10.19 8.22 -9.43
N MET A 28 10.06 7.65 -8.23
CA MET A 28 9.58 8.38 -7.05
C MET A 28 10.70 8.80 -6.09
N PRO A 29 10.55 9.95 -5.42
CA PRO A 29 11.36 10.31 -4.26
C PRO A 29 11.08 9.38 -3.07
N ASP A 30 11.95 9.40 -2.06
CA ASP A 30 11.80 8.55 -0.87
C ASP A 30 10.50 8.81 -0.08
N ASP A 31 10.06 10.06 -0.02
CA ASP A 31 8.80 10.48 0.59
C ASP A 31 7.80 10.90 -0.49
N VAL A 32 6.69 10.18 -0.56
CA VAL A 32 5.64 10.39 -1.56
C VAL A 32 4.43 11.01 -0.87
N ASP A 33 4.00 12.19 -1.33
CA ASP A 33 2.74 12.78 -0.87
C ASP A 33 1.55 12.02 -1.47
N ALA A 34 0.86 11.28 -0.62
CA ALA A 34 -0.32 10.52 -1.01
C ALA A 34 -1.47 11.41 -1.50
N HIS A 35 -1.59 12.64 -1.00
CA HIS A 35 -2.67 13.53 -1.43
C HIS A 35 -2.36 14.15 -2.80
N GLY A 36 -1.15 14.66 -3.00
CA GLY A 36 -0.71 15.19 -4.29
C GLY A 36 -0.67 14.14 -5.41
N ASN A 37 -0.50 12.85 -5.05
CA ASN A 37 -0.39 11.75 -6.00
C ASN A 37 -1.59 10.79 -5.98
N ALA A 38 -2.76 11.21 -5.48
CA ALA A 38 -3.91 10.32 -5.28
C ALA A 38 -4.29 9.49 -6.53
N GLY A 39 -4.26 10.10 -7.73
CA GLY A 39 -4.54 9.38 -8.98
C GLY A 39 -3.49 8.32 -9.36
N LEU A 40 -2.24 8.49 -8.93
CA LEU A 40 -1.19 7.51 -9.14
C LEU A 40 -1.34 6.31 -8.18
N PHE A 41 -1.72 6.57 -6.93
CA PHE A 41 -2.05 5.50 -5.98
C PHE A 41 -3.27 4.70 -6.44
N ASP A 42 -4.30 5.36 -6.96
CA ASP A 42 -5.48 4.71 -7.54
C ASP A 42 -5.11 3.82 -8.75
N MET A 43 -4.27 4.35 -9.66
CA MET A 43 -3.76 3.58 -10.81
C MET A 43 -2.92 2.35 -10.39
N LEU A 44 -2.21 2.44 -9.26
CA LEU A 44 -1.44 1.32 -8.69
C LEU A 44 -2.32 0.36 -7.87
N GLY A 45 -3.57 0.74 -7.55
CA GLY A 45 -4.47 -0.02 -6.68
C GLY A 45 -3.97 -0.07 -5.24
N ILE A 46 -3.29 0.97 -4.78
CA ILE A 46 -2.68 1.06 -3.45
C ILE A 46 -3.48 2.05 -2.63
N ASP A 47 -3.97 1.61 -1.46
CA ASP A 47 -4.49 2.52 -0.45
C ASP A 47 -3.31 3.03 0.38
N PRO A 48 -2.95 4.32 0.30
CA PRO A 48 -1.84 4.85 1.05
C PRO A 48 -2.09 4.81 2.57
N LYS A 49 -3.35 4.73 3.04
CA LYS A 49 -3.65 4.55 4.47
C LYS A 49 -3.25 3.16 4.96
N ALA A 50 -3.51 2.13 4.14
CA ALA A 50 -3.15 0.74 4.43
C ALA A 50 -1.63 0.51 4.50
N LEU A 51 -0.83 1.40 3.89
CA LEU A 51 0.64 1.37 3.98
C LEU A 51 1.18 2.04 5.24
N THR A 52 0.47 3.04 5.77
CA THR A 52 0.86 3.77 6.99
C THR A 52 0.34 3.12 8.27
N GLU A 53 -0.76 2.39 8.19
CA GLU A 53 -1.21 1.55 9.29
C GLU A 53 -0.28 0.33 9.38
N PRO A 54 0.31 0.03 10.55
CA PRO A 54 0.98 -1.25 10.72
C PRO A 54 -0.06 -2.32 10.39
N LYS A 55 0.30 -3.22 9.46
CA LYS A 55 -0.48 -4.39 9.06
C LYS A 55 -0.92 -5.17 10.30
N ALA A 56 -2.02 -4.74 10.92
CA ALA A 56 -2.75 -5.51 11.90
C ALA A 56 -3.62 -6.45 11.07
N GLU A 57 -3.02 -7.57 10.67
CA GLU A 57 -3.79 -8.70 10.19
C GLU A 57 -4.61 -9.27 11.36
N GLY A 58 -5.91 -9.31 11.16
CA GLY A 58 -6.84 -10.14 11.90
C GLY A 58 -8.21 -10.10 11.21
N PRO A 59 -8.70 -11.21 10.60
CA PRO A 59 -9.90 -11.21 9.80
C PRO A 59 -11.13 -11.03 10.70
N GLU A 60 -11.93 -10.01 10.47
CA GLU A 60 -13.30 -10.03 10.97
C GLU A 60 -14.12 -11.05 10.19
N LYS A 61 -14.23 -12.27 10.74
CA LYS A 61 -15.46 -13.10 10.91
C LYS A 61 -15.12 -14.60 11.10
N PRO A 62 -15.86 -15.38 11.92
CA PRO A 62 -17.32 -15.49 11.80
C PRO A 62 -18.14 -15.73 13.10
N ILE A 63 -19.41 -15.30 13.06
CA ILE A 63 -20.60 -15.78 13.81
C ILE A 63 -20.36 -16.55 15.13
N VAL A 64 -20.73 -15.94 16.27
CA VAL A 64 -21.07 -16.71 17.48
C VAL A 64 -22.51 -17.23 17.35
N ALA A 65 -22.64 -18.53 17.14
CA ALA A 65 -23.82 -19.29 17.52
C ALA A 65 -23.49 -19.97 18.86
N GLY A 66 -24.38 -19.85 19.84
CA GLY A 66 -24.39 -20.72 21.02
C GLY A 66 -24.48 -19.99 22.35
N GLY A 67 -25.72 -19.88 22.85
CA GLY A 67 -26.09 -19.56 24.22
C GLY A 67 -27.54 -19.95 24.44
#